data_AF-A0A2N2ZT37-F1
#
_entry.id   AF-A0A2N2ZT37-F1
#
_cell.length_a   1.000
_cell.length_b   1.000
_cell.length_c   1.000
_cell.angle_alpha   90.00
_cell.angle_beta   90.00
_cell.angle_gamma   90.00
#
_symmetry.space_group_name_H-M   'P 1'
#
loop_
_entity.id
_entity.type
_entity.pdbx_description
1 polymer ?
#
loop_
_entity_poly.entity_id
_entity_poly.type
_entity_poly.pdbx_seq_one_letter_code
_entity_poly.pdbx_strand_id
1 'polypeptide(L)' 'PKLDSNKESYVEKLTSMITQSNINTLSVVMMEVPCCGGLVQMATMARQQSGKNIPIKKSVISLQGEVLSEEWV' A
#
# COMPACT_ATOMS: atom_id res chain seq x y z
N PRO A 1 9.94 -0.78 -14.16
CA PRO A 1 8.61 -1.19 -13.66
C PRO A 1 7.63 0.00 -13.71
N LYS A 2 6.33 -0.22 -13.93
CA LYS A 2 5.39 0.88 -14.31
C LYS A 2 5.28 2.03 -13.31
N LEU A 3 5.62 1.78 -12.04
CA LEU A 3 5.52 2.75 -10.93
C LEU A 3 6.89 3.33 -10.52
N ASP A 4 7.93 3.18 -11.34
CA ASP A 4 9.27 3.67 -10.95
C ASP A 4 9.43 5.18 -11.05
N SER A 5 8.65 5.85 -11.88
CA SER A 5 8.65 7.31 -11.99
C SER A 5 7.76 7.92 -10.89
N ASN A 6 8.31 8.87 -10.12
CA ASN A 6 7.62 9.64 -9.07
C ASN A 6 7.23 8.88 -7.77
N LYS A 7 7.94 7.81 -7.39
CA LYS A 7 7.70 7.11 -6.11
C LYS A 7 7.63 8.04 -4.91
N GLU A 8 8.54 9.00 -4.82
CA GLU A 8 8.61 9.98 -3.72
C GLU A 8 7.30 10.78 -3.61
N SER A 9 6.79 11.29 -4.73
CA SER A 9 5.52 12.04 -4.74
C SER A 9 4.33 11.20 -4.29
N TYR A 10 4.32 9.88 -4.60
CA TYR A 10 3.27 8.98 -4.10
C TYR A 10 3.40 8.73 -2.60
N VAL A 11 4.61 8.53 -2.09
CA VAL A 11 4.85 8.36 -0.65
C VAL A 11 4.42 9.61 0.11
N GLU A 12 4.80 10.81 -0.34
CA GLU A 12 4.40 12.07 0.30
C GLU A 12 2.87 12.27 0.34
N LYS A 13 2.18 11.93 -0.76
CA LYS A 13 0.71 11.99 -0.81
C LYS A 13 0.08 10.99 0.15
N LEU A 14 0.57 9.75 0.19
CA LEU A 14 0.08 8.74 1.13
C LEU A 14 0.34 9.15 2.57
N THR A 15 1.53 9.68 2.87
CA THR A 15 1.88 10.23 4.20
C THR A 15 0.89 11.32 4.58
N SER A 16 0.61 12.26 3.68
CA SER A 16 -0.35 13.35 3.92
C SER A 16 -1.76 12.81 4.16
N MET A 17 -2.22 11.83 3.39
CA MET A 17 -3.51 11.18 3.57
C MET A 17 -3.59 10.46 4.93
N ILE A 18 -2.55 9.72 5.33
CA ILE A 18 -2.50 9.04 6.62
C ILE A 18 -2.49 10.05 7.78
N THR A 19 -1.73 11.14 7.66
CA THR A 19 -1.60 12.15 8.72
C THR A 19 -2.89 12.96 8.87
N GLN A 20 -3.48 13.42 7.77
CA GLN A 20 -4.67 14.27 7.78
C GLN A 20 -5.96 13.49 8.01
N SER A 21 -6.00 12.21 7.61
CA SER A 21 -7.16 11.36 7.78
C SER A 21 -7.02 10.54 9.08
N ASN A 22 -8.12 10.30 9.78
CA ASN A 22 -8.13 9.41 10.94
C ASN A 22 -8.49 7.97 10.52
N ILE A 23 -7.76 7.44 9.54
CA ILE A 23 -8.00 6.09 9.03
C ILE A 23 -7.54 5.04 10.05
N ASN A 24 -8.33 3.99 10.21
CA ASN A 24 -8.02 2.89 11.13
C ASN A 24 -7.16 1.80 10.48
N THR A 25 -7.15 1.71 9.16
CA THR A 25 -6.45 0.65 8.40
C THR A 25 -6.16 1.12 6.99
N LEU A 26 -5.01 0.72 6.45
CA LEU A 26 -4.66 0.92 5.03
C LEU A 26 -4.63 -0.45 4.34
N SER A 27 -5.50 -0.69 3.36
CA SER A 27 -5.51 -1.93 2.58
C SER A 27 -4.82 -1.73 1.24
N VAL A 28 -3.83 -2.57 0.94
CA VAL A 28 -3.10 -2.60 -0.32
C VAL A 28 -3.52 -3.85 -1.07
N VAL A 29 -4.30 -3.65 -2.13
CA VAL A 29 -4.74 -4.72 -3.02
C VAL A 29 -3.82 -4.80 -4.22
N MET A 30 -3.36 -6.01 -4.54
CA MET A 30 -2.55 -6.29 -5.71
C MET A 30 -3.08 -7.51 -6.45
N MET A 31 -2.89 -7.54 -7.76
CA MET A 31 -3.22 -8.70 -8.57
C MET A 31 -2.11 -9.77 -8.44
N GLU A 32 -2.42 -11.01 -8.82
CA GLU A 32 -1.46 -12.13 -8.84
C GLU A 32 -0.21 -11.85 -9.69
N VAL A 33 -0.34 -10.97 -10.69
CA VAL A 33 0.78 -10.50 -11.50
C VAL A 33 1.65 -9.53 -10.68
N PRO A 34 2.92 -9.84 -10.41
CA PRO A 34 3.77 -9.09 -9.47
C PRO A 34 4.34 -7.78 -10.07
N CYS A 35 3.59 -7.08 -10.92
CA CYS A 35 4.02 -5.83 -11.55
C CYS A 35 3.90 -4.60 -10.65
N CYS A 36 3.20 -4.74 -9.51
CA CYS A 36 2.88 -3.65 -8.57
C CYS A 36 3.47 -3.84 -7.15
N GLY A 37 4.48 -4.69 -6.98
CA GLY A 37 5.06 -5.01 -5.65
C GLY A 37 5.58 -3.80 -4.87
N GLY A 38 5.97 -2.72 -5.56
CA GLY A 38 6.39 -1.46 -4.92
C GLY A 38 5.30 -0.73 -4.13
N LEU A 39 4.01 -1.04 -4.33
CA LEU A 39 2.90 -0.41 -3.60
C LEU A 39 2.96 -0.68 -2.10
N VAL A 40 3.27 -1.92 -1.72
CA VAL A 40 3.38 -2.31 -0.30
C VAL A 40 4.54 -1.56 0.37
N GLN A 41 5.68 -1.45 -0.31
CA GLN A 41 6.82 -0.67 0.20
C GLN A 41 6.47 0.81 0.37
N MET A 42 5.83 1.43 -0.62
CA MET A 42 5.42 2.84 -0.53
C MET A 42 4.41 3.08 0.60
N ALA A 43 3.45 2.16 0.79
CA ALA A 43 2.49 2.23 1.89
C ALA A 43 3.20 2.11 3.26
N THR A 44 4.16 1.19 3.40
CA THR A 44 4.95 1.04 4.63
C THR A 44 5.81 2.26 4.92
N MET A 45 6.47 2.82 3.90
CA MET A 45 7.24 4.06 4.04
C MET A 45 6.35 5.23 4.46
N ALA A 46 5.17 5.37 3.84
CA ALA A 46 4.23 6.43 4.18
C ALA A 46 3.70 6.31 5.62
N ARG A 47 3.39 5.09 6.07
CA ARG A 47 3.05 4.82 7.48
C ARG A 47 4.17 5.29 8.41
N GLN A 48 5.41 4.89 8.14
CA GLN A 48 6.57 5.28 8.95
C GLN A 48 6.76 6.81 8.99
N GLN A 49 6.67 7.48 7.84
CA GLN A 49 6.81 8.94 7.75
C GLN A 49 5.64 9.69 8.41
N SER A 50 4.45 9.11 8.42
CA SER A 50 3.27 9.74 9.04
C SER A 50 3.33 9.77 10.58
N GLY A 51 4.20 8.95 11.19
CA GLY A 51 4.27 8.76 12.64
C GLY A 51 3.05 8.06 13.24
N LYS A 52 2.07 7.62 12.42
CA LYS A 52 0.89 6.87 12.87
C LYS A 52 1.10 5.38 12.75
N ASN A 53 0.69 4.64 13.78
CA ASN A 53 0.74 3.18 13.78
C ASN A 53 -0.58 2.59 13.29
N ILE A 54 -0.84 2.70 11.98
CA ILE A 54 -2.01 2.06 11.35
C ILE A 54 -1.63 0.68 10.79
N PRO A 55 -2.48 -0.35 10.97
CA PRO A 55 -2.28 -1.65 10.33
C PRO A 55 -2.34 -1.54 8.81
N ILE A 56 -1.43 -2.23 8.12
CA ILE A 56 -1.47 -2.37 6.67
C ILE A 56 -1.92 -3.79 6.32
N LYS A 57 -3.02 -3.93 5.58
CA LYS A 57 -3.49 -5.22 5.07
C LYS A 57 -3.12 -5.38 3.60
N LYS A 58 -2.27 -6.35 3.28
CA LYS A 58 -1.94 -6.72 1.91
C LYS A 58 -2.89 -7.84 1.47
N SER A 59 -3.56 -7.68 0.33
CA SER A 59 -4.39 -8.73 -0.27
C SER A 59 -3.99 -8.97 -1.72
N VAL A 60 -3.80 -10.23 -2.10
CA VAL A 60 -3.48 -10.65 -3.47
C VAL A 60 -4.71 -11.28 -4.10
N ILE A 61 -5.11 -10.78 -5.27
CA ILE A 61 -6.31 -11.22 -5.99
C ILE A 61 -5.92 -11.86 -7.34
N SER A 62 -6.50 -13.00 -7.69
CA SER A 62 -6.31 -13.64 -8.99
C SER A 62 -6.97 -12.85 -10.12
N LEU A 63 -6.63 -13.14 -11.37
CA LEU A 63 -7.32 -12.57 -12.53
C LEU A 63 -8.81 -12.96 -12.59
N GLN A 64 -9.19 -14.04 -11.90
CA GLN A 64 -10.57 -14.52 -11.78
C GLN A 64 -11.32 -13.87 -10.62
N GLY A 65 -10.68 -13.00 -9.84
CA GLY A 65 -11.28 -12.29 -8.71
C GLY A 65 -11.24 -13.07 -7.39
N GLU A 66 -10.50 -14.18 -7.33
CA GLU A 66 -10.34 -14.95 -6.10
C GLU A 66 -9.26 -14.35 -5.21
N VAL A 67 -9.46 -14.37 -3.90
CA VAL A 67 -8.44 -13.94 -2.94
C VAL A 67 -7.41 -15.05 -2.77
N LEU A 68 -6.19 -14.83 -3.24
CA LEU A 68 -5.09 -15.79 -3.17
C LEU A 68 -4.37 -15.74 -1.83
N SER A 69 -4.20 -14.54 -1.25
CA SER A 69 -3.62 -14.38 0.07
C SER A 69 -4.01 -13.06 0.73
N GLU A 70 -4.00 -13.04 2.06
CA GLU A 70 -4.13 -11.83 2.86
C GLU A 70 -3.14 -11.86 4.03
N GLU A 71 -2.38 -10.78 4.19
CA GLU A 71 -1.30 -10.67 5.17
C GLU A 71 -1.32 -9.28 5.82
N TRP A 72 -1.02 -9.22 7.13
CA TRP A 72 -0.88 -7.96 7.86
C TRP A 72 0.60 -7.57 7.98
N VAL A 73 0.91 -6.29 7.72
CA VAL A 73 2.27 -5.71 7.64
C VAL A 73 2.38 -4.47 8.53
#